data_AF-A0A5C6GKH0-F1
#
_entry.id   AF-A0A5C6GKH0-F1
#
_cell.length_a   1.000
_cell.length_b   1.000
_cell.length_c   1.000
_cell.angle_alpha   90.00
_cell.angle_beta   90.00
_cell.angle_gamma   90.00
#
_symmetry.space_group_name_H-M   'P 1'
#
loop_
_entity.id
_entity.type
_entity.pdbx_description
1 polymer ?
#
loop_
_entity_poly.entity_id
_entity_poly.type
_entity_poly.pdbx_seq_one_letter_code
_entity_poly.pdbx_strand_id
1 'polypeptide(L)'
;MAVAIAPPDRATLLAPLLPALPAAAASTQPAFQVLPLLSPILRQRVQLLSISSTEPWLRLLCYDTSKAAKLADIARRPALEPHPVSGEVEVDWEYDSETRYRRLDEETLQALVALPDLGIAFQLVYCVNDKEGGGDGWRIGEVTVAEKPCPFSQFGGAASIAEAESKHKDKDTKSSDTLRVNGAVAKSTQDDNDDDDDYWARYDATPARTPANNRSPALNTSSGAGAPSQQSSGLRSAAEDDYFAQYDDVQPVMDNHDPDEEAQAAQLDLPLGFQQKNSTVSRHESERVGIQQGLSNAEIALQHPRPDSSASSNGSHTVAKLEETAGRQEQNEYGVKQHVSRSIRSLYMLSKASGIDKEEFERLVKMELDLLSMMDEGE
;
A
#
# COMPACT_ATOMS: atom_id res chain seq x y z
N MET A 1 -11.29 -18.13 21.17
CA MET A 1 -11.18 -18.97 19.95
C MET A 1 -10.65 -18.06 18.87
N ALA A 2 -9.64 -18.46 18.11
CA ALA A 2 -9.20 -17.65 16.96
C ALA A 2 -10.32 -17.64 15.92
N VAL A 3 -10.66 -16.45 15.41
CA VAL A 3 -11.59 -16.31 14.27
C VAL A 3 -10.89 -16.88 13.04
N ALA A 4 -11.55 -17.78 12.32
CA ALA A 4 -10.97 -18.35 11.10
C ALA A 4 -10.96 -17.29 9.99
N ILE A 5 -9.77 -16.73 9.71
CA ILE A 5 -9.59 -15.71 8.67
C ILE A 5 -9.68 -16.38 7.30
N ALA A 6 -10.63 -15.94 6.48
CA ALA A 6 -10.76 -16.35 5.09
C ALA A 6 -9.62 -15.77 4.22
N PRO A 7 -9.22 -16.42 3.11
CA PRO A 7 -8.27 -15.84 2.16
C PRO A 7 -8.82 -14.55 1.52
N PRO A 8 -7.95 -13.65 1.04
CA PRO A 8 -8.37 -12.41 0.38
C PRO A 8 -9.08 -12.71 -0.94
N ASP A 9 -10.23 -12.06 -1.16
CA ASP A 9 -10.84 -11.99 -2.49
C ASP A 9 -10.02 -11.02 -3.35
N ARG A 10 -9.16 -11.60 -4.19
CA ARG A 10 -8.24 -10.88 -5.07
C ARG A 10 -8.98 -10.02 -6.09
N ALA A 11 -10.11 -10.49 -6.63
CA ALA A 11 -10.87 -9.76 -7.64
C ALA A 11 -11.47 -8.49 -7.03
N THR A 12 -12.24 -8.63 -5.95
CA THR A 12 -12.91 -7.49 -5.29
C THR A 12 -11.92 -6.45 -4.74
N LEU A 13 -10.73 -6.87 -4.28
CA LEU A 13 -9.73 -5.95 -3.71
C LEU A 13 -8.84 -5.27 -4.76
N LEU A 14 -8.41 -6.00 -5.80
CA LEU A 14 -7.36 -5.55 -6.71
C LEU A 14 -7.89 -5.08 -8.06
N ALA A 15 -8.99 -5.64 -8.59
CA ALA A 15 -9.56 -5.21 -9.87
C ALA A 15 -9.92 -3.71 -9.91
N PRO A 16 -10.47 -3.08 -8.85
CA PRO A 16 -10.74 -1.64 -8.85
C PRO A 16 -9.47 -0.77 -8.71
N LEU A 17 -8.39 -1.32 -8.15
CA LEU A 17 -7.12 -0.60 -7.94
C LEU A 17 -6.25 -0.58 -9.21
N LEU A 18 -6.19 -1.69 -9.95
CA LEU A 18 -5.37 -1.83 -11.16
C LEU A 18 -5.54 -0.70 -12.19
N PRO A 19 -6.76 -0.36 -12.66
CA PRO A 19 -6.96 0.74 -13.63
C PRO A 19 -6.75 2.13 -13.02
N ALA A 20 -6.66 2.25 -11.69
CA ALA A 20 -6.30 3.50 -11.02
C ALA A 20 -4.78 3.73 -10.93
N LEU A 21 -3.94 2.70 -11.11
CA LEU A 21 -2.48 2.83 -11.04
C LEU A 21 -1.88 3.78 -12.10
N PRO A 22 -2.30 3.77 -13.38
CA PRO A 22 -1.84 4.74 -14.37
C PRO A 22 -2.19 6.19 -13.98
N ALA A 23 -3.40 6.42 -13.47
CA ALA A 23 -3.82 7.73 -12.97
C ALA A 23 -3.02 8.14 -11.71
N ALA A 24 -2.70 7.20 -10.82
CA ALA A 24 -1.85 7.43 -9.66
C ALA A 24 -0.40 7.80 -10.02
N ALA A 25 0.09 7.34 -11.19
CA ALA A 25 1.42 7.70 -11.71
C ALA A 25 1.49 9.13 -12.29
N ALA A 26 0.33 9.76 -12.54
CA ALA A 26 0.22 11.08 -13.18
C ALA A 26 -0.37 12.17 -12.26
N SER A 27 -1.26 11.82 -11.34
CA SER A 27 -1.92 12.74 -10.40
C SER A 27 -1.18 12.82 -9.06
N THR A 28 -1.16 14.01 -8.45
CA THR A 28 -0.79 14.18 -7.03
C THR A 28 -1.98 13.91 -6.09
N GLN A 29 -3.21 14.09 -6.56
CA GLN A 29 -4.43 13.89 -5.77
C GLN A 29 -4.91 12.42 -5.84
N PRO A 30 -5.15 11.77 -4.69
CA PRO A 30 -5.60 10.39 -4.63
C PRO A 30 -7.07 10.23 -5.04
N ALA A 31 -7.38 9.11 -5.69
CA ALA A 31 -8.76 8.75 -6.01
C ALA A 31 -9.51 8.33 -4.74
N PHE A 32 -10.49 9.13 -4.30
CA PHE A 32 -11.27 8.86 -3.08
C PHE A 32 -11.90 7.46 -3.03
N GLN A 33 -12.29 6.90 -4.18
CA GLN A 33 -12.88 5.56 -4.27
C GLN A 33 -11.87 4.43 -3.98
N VAL A 34 -10.56 4.68 -4.13
CA VAL A 34 -9.49 3.71 -3.86
C VAL A 34 -9.12 3.69 -2.38
N LEU A 35 -9.28 4.81 -1.67
CA LEU A 35 -8.90 4.93 -0.25
C LEU A 35 -9.52 3.83 0.64
N PRO A 36 -10.83 3.45 0.51
CA PRO A 36 -11.43 2.31 1.21
C PRO A 36 -10.70 0.97 1.08
N LEU A 37 -9.99 0.73 -0.02
CA LEU A 37 -9.27 -0.52 -0.28
C LEU A 37 -7.90 -0.56 0.42
N LEU A 38 -7.35 0.61 0.76
CA LEU A 38 -6.06 0.74 1.42
C LEU A 38 -6.18 0.48 2.93
N SER A 39 -5.13 -0.07 3.54
CA SER A 39 -5.05 -0.26 4.98
C SER A 39 -5.12 1.09 5.70
N PRO A 40 -5.58 1.18 6.96
CA PRO A 40 -5.67 2.45 7.68
C PRO A 40 -4.37 3.25 7.67
N ILE A 41 -3.23 2.57 7.85
CA ILE A 41 -1.89 3.19 7.84
C ILE A 41 -1.53 3.71 6.43
N LEU A 42 -1.73 2.91 5.38
CA LEU A 42 -1.42 3.33 4.02
C LEU A 42 -2.35 4.47 3.54
N ARG A 43 -3.62 4.40 3.93
CA ARG A 43 -4.64 5.42 3.66
C ARG A 43 -4.27 6.76 4.29
N GLN A 44 -3.92 6.77 5.58
CA GLN A 44 -3.46 7.98 6.28
C GLN A 44 -2.20 8.56 5.63
N ARG A 45 -1.22 7.71 5.28
CA ARG A 45 -0.01 8.10 4.54
C ARG A 45 -0.35 8.77 3.21
N VAL A 46 -1.27 8.19 2.43
CA VAL A 46 -1.72 8.77 1.15
C VAL A 46 -2.47 10.09 1.37
N GLN A 47 -3.40 10.15 2.31
CA GLN A 47 -4.21 11.35 2.60
C GLN A 47 -3.36 12.53 3.09
N LEU A 48 -2.43 12.30 4.03
CA LEU A 48 -1.62 13.36 4.63
C LEU A 48 -0.50 13.83 3.70
N LEU A 49 0.22 12.91 3.06
CA LEU A 49 1.39 13.28 2.24
C LEU A 49 1.01 13.79 0.84
N SER A 50 -0.19 13.47 0.31
CA SER A 50 -0.63 14.03 -0.98
C SER A 50 -0.99 15.52 -0.90
N ILE A 51 -1.32 16.05 0.28
CA ILE A 51 -1.67 17.47 0.47
C ILE A 51 -0.44 18.38 0.29
N SER A 52 0.74 17.93 0.74
CA SER A 52 1.98 18.70 0.70
C SER A 52 2.95 18.28 -0.42
N SER A 53 2.70 17.15 -1.08
CA SER A 53 3.58 16.62 -2.13
C SER A 53 3.24 17.15 -3.52
N THR A 54 4.28 17.44 -4.30
CA THR A 54 4.21 17.68 -5.74
C THR A 54 4.44 16.41 -6.58
N GLU A 55 4.79 15.29 -5.94
CA GLU A 55 4.99 14.00 -6.61
C GLU A 55 3.68 13.19 -6.77
N PRO A 56 3.58 12.33 -7.79
CA PRO A 56 2.39 11.48 -7.98
C PRO A 56 2.14 10.52 -6.81
N TRP A 57 0.88 10.39 -6.40
CA TRP A 57 0.53 9.65 -5.18
C TRP A 57 0.79 8.14 -5.25
N LEU A 58 1.03 7.57 -6.44
CA LEU A 58 1.54 6.20 -6.58
C LEU A 58 2.82 5.95 -5.75
N ARG A 59 3.69 6.97 -5.61
CA ARG A 59 4.90 6.88 -4.77
C ARG A 59 4.59 6.61 -3.30
N LEU A 60 3.41 7.01 -2.83
CA LEU A 60 2.96 6.82 -1.45
C LEU A 60 2.45 5.39 -1.22
N LEU A 61 2.07 4.65 -2.27
CA LEU A 61 1.62 3.25 -2.18
C LEU A 61 2.74 2.23 -1.94
N CYS A 62 3.98 2.59 -2.26
CA CYS A 62 5.17 1.77 -1.99
C CYS A 62 5.95 2.35 -0.81
N TYR A 63 6.51 1.52 0.07
CA TYR A 63 7.39 1.98 1.15
C TYR A 63 8.84 2.12 0.67
N ASP A 64 9.27 1.27 -0.27
CA ASP A 64 10.61 1.30 -0.86
C ASP A 64 10.71 2.32 -2.01
N THR A 65 11.39 3.45 -1.75
CA THR A 65 11.59 4.53 -2.72
C THR A 65 12.36 4.10 -3.97
N SER A 66 13.17 3.04 -3.90
CA SER A 66 13.91 2.48 -5.04
C SER A 66 13.01 1.65 -5.97
N LYS A 67 11.99 0.98 -5.40
CA LYS A 67 10.96 0.24 -6.16
C LYS A 67 9.88 1.19 -6.70
N ALA A 68 9.57 2.27 -6.00
CA ALA A 68 8.53 3.22 -6.37
C ALA A 68 8.73 3.89 -7.75
N ALA A 69 9.98 4.10 -8.18
CA ALA A 69 10.28 4.57 -9.55
C ALA A 69 9.91 3.53 -10.62
N LYS A 70 10.36 2.27 -10.43
CA LYS A 70 10.04 1.14 -11.32
C LYS A 70 8.53 0.87 -11.37
N LEU A 71 7.84 1.01 -10.24
CA LEU A 71 6.38 0.89 -10.16
C LEU A 71 5.68 1.95 -11.02
N ALA A 72 6.16 3.20 -11.03
CA ALA A 72 5.62 4.26 -11.90
C ALA A 72 5.85 4.01 -13.40
N ASP A 73 6.91 3.29 -13.76
CA ASP A 73 7.16 2.90 -15.15
C ASP A 73 6.33 1.68 -15.57
N ILE A 74 6.03 0.78 -14.63
CA ILE A 74 5.09 -0.33 -14.85
C ILE A 74 3.65 0.20 -14.97
N ALA A 75 3.26 1.15 -14.12
CA ALA A 75 1.96 1.81 -14.14
C ALA A 75 1.65 2.54 -15.46
N ARG A 76 2.66 2.83 -16.28
CA ARG A 76 2.53 3.47 -17.60
C ARG A 76 2.54 2.48 -18.77
N ARG A 77 2.53 1.17 -18.52
CA ARG A 77 2.49 0.14 -19.57
C ARG A 77 1.06 -0.11 -20.04
N PRO A 78 0.85 -0.44 -21.33
CA PRO A 78 -0.47 -0.76 -21.87
C PRO A 78 -1.10 -2.02 -21.24
N ALA A 79 -0.32 -2.85 -20.53
CA ALA A 79 -0.82 -4.00 -19.79
C ALA A 79 -1.75 -3.65 -18.61
N LEU A 80 -1.84 -2.37 -18.23
CA LEU A 80 -2.78 -1.86 -17.21
C LEU A 80 -3.89 -0.99 -17.81
N GLU A 81 -4.02 -0.95 -19.14
CA GLU A 81 -5.14 -0.26 -19.77
C GLU A 81 -6.44 -1.05 -19.54
N PRO A 82 -7.52 -0.41 -19.07
CA PRO A 82 -8.79 -1.08 -18.85
C PRO A 82 -9.44 -1.47 -20.18
N HIS A 83 -10.07 -2.65 -20.22
CA HIS A 83 -10.79 -3.13 -21.40
C HIS A 83 -11.93 -2.15 -21.77
N PRO A 84 -12.05 -1.68 -23.03
CA PRO A 84 -12.92 -0.56 -23.41
C PRO A 84 -14.42 -0.78 -23.17
N VAL A 85 -14.86 -2.04 -23.01
CA VAL A 85 -16.25 -2.40 -22.69
C VAL A 85 -16.47 -2.62 -21.20
N SER A 86 -15.45 -3.09 -20.47
CA SER A 86 -15.60 -3.52 -19.06
C SER A 86 -15.11 -2.47 -18.05
N GLY A 87 -14.18 -1.59 -18.44
CA GLY A 87 -13.53 -0.65 -17.53
C GLY A 87 -12.51 -1.29 -16.56
N GLU A 88 -12.31 -2.60 -16.62
CA GLU A 88 -11.41 -3.37 -15.74
C GLU A 88 -10.16 -3.85 -16.50
N VAL A 89 -9.08 -4.11 -15.75
CA VAL A 89 -7.84 -4.70 -16.30
C VAL A 89 -8.00 -6.22 -16.33
N GLU A 90 -7.75 -6.84 -17.48
CA GLU A 90 -7.84 -8.29 -17.64
C GLU A 90 -6.73 -9.02 -16.86
N VAL A 91 -7.11 -9.73 -15.79
CA VAL A 91 -6.21 -10.57 -15.00
C VAL A 91 -6.86 -11.93 -14.79
N ASP A 92 -6.10 -13.02 -14.97
CA ASP A 92 -6.51 -14.32 -14.48
C ASP A 92 -6.19 -14.47 -12.99
N TRP A 93 -7.20 -14.32 -12.13
CA TRP A 93 -6.99 -14.51 -10.70
C TRP A 93 -6.65 -15.97 -10.33
N GLU A 94 -6.91 -16.96 -11.19
CA GLU A 94 -6.53 -18.35 -10.92
C GLU A 94 -5.12 -18.70 -11.43
N TYR A 95 -4.74 -18.19 -12.60
CA TYR A 95 -3.46 -18.54 -13.26
C TYR A 95 -2.37 -17.47 -13.13
N ASP A 96 -2.71 -16.18 -13.23
CA ASP A 96 -1.75 -15.08 -13.30
C ASP A 96 -1.41 -14.51 -11.91
N SER A 97 -2.07 -15.00 -10.85
CA SER A 97 -1.88 -14.52 -9.48
C SER A 97 -1.43 -15.61 -8.49
N GLU A 98 -0.22 -15.45 -7.98
CA GLU A 98 0.33 -16.28 -6.90
C GLU A 98 0.17 -15.58 -5.55
N THR A 99 -0.22 -16.31 -4.51
CA THR A 99 -0.39 -15.76 -3.15
C THR A 99 0.43 -16.53 -2.12
N ARG A 100 1.12 -15.81 -1.24
CA ARG A 100 1.78 -16.36 -0.04
C ARG A 100 1.30 -15.66 1.22
N TYR A 101 1.19 -16.40 2.32
CA TYR A 101 0.73 -15.89 3.62
C TYR A 101 1.85 -15.84 4.65
N ARG A 102 1.86 -14.81 5.50
CA ARG A 102 2.82 -14.65 6.59
C ARG A 102 2.12 -14.06 7.81
N ARG A 103 2.22 -14.73 8.96
CA ARG A 103 1.83 -14.17 10.25
C ARG A 103 3.07 -13.48 10.84
N LEU A 104 2.97 -12.20 11.18
CA LEU A 104 4.08 -11.44 11.78
C LEU A 104 4.06 -11.53 13.30
N ASP A 105 2.87 -11.37 13.88
CA ASP A 105 2.57 -11.37 15.31
C ASP A 105 1.16 -11.93 15.56
N GLU A 106 0.68 -11.93 16.81
CA GLU A 106 -0.63 -12.49 17.15
C GLU A 106 -1.83 -11.80 16.47
N GLU A 107 -1.69 -10.53 16.05
CA GLU A 107 -2.76 -9.72 15.46
C GLU A 107 -2.60 -9.53 13.94
N THR A 108 -1.36 -9.45 13.44
CA THR A 108 -1.03 -9.07 12.06
C THR A 108 -0.82 -10.28 11.15
N LEU A 109 -1.87 -10.67 10.42
CA LEU A 109 -1.77 -11.56 9.27
C LEU A 109 -1.57 -10.78 7.97
N GLN A 110 -0.60 -11.20 7.15
CA GLN A 110 -0.29 -10.62 5.84
C GLN A 110 -0.39 -11.65 4.72
N ALA A 111 -0.67 -11.18 3.51
CA ALA A 111 -0.60 -11.97 2.28
C ALA A 111 0.08 -11.15 1.18
N LEU A 112 1.08 -11.70 0.50
CA LEU A 112 1.61 -11.10 -0.73
C LEU A 112 0.91 -11.76 -1.92
N VAL A 113 0.22 -10.96 -2.74
CA VAL A 113 -0.36 -11.38 -4.02
C VAL A 113 0.54 -10.83 -5.13
N ALA A 114 1.25 -11.70 -5.84
CA ALA A 114 2.09 -11.34 -6.97
C ALA A 114 1.33 -11.54 -8.28
N LEU A 115 1.44 -10.58 -9.21
CA LEU A 115 0.99 -10.66 -10.60
C LEU A 115 2.23 -10.62 -11.50
N PRO A 116 2.89 -11.77 -11.77
CA PRO A 116 4.20 -11.78 -12.43
C PRO A 116 4.17 -11.18 -13.84
N ASP A 117 3.06 -11.33 -14.57
CA ASP A 117 2.94 -10.84 -15.95
C ASP A 117 2.85 -9.31 -16.02
N LEU A 118 2.05 -8.70 -15.12
CA LEU A 118 2.04 -7.25 -14.94
C LEU A 118 3.33 -6.72 -14.30
N GLY A 119 4.02 -7.55 -13.51
CA GLY A 119 5.23 -7.17 -12.77
C GLY A 119 4.95 -6.42 -11.47
N ILE A 120 3.74 -6.53 -10.93
CA ILE A 120 3.30 -5.85 -9.69
C ILE A 120 3.02 -6.89 -8.61
N ALA A 121 3.28 -6.55 -7.36
CA ALA A 121 2.85 -7.33 -6.20
C ALA A 121 2.14 -6.43 -5.18
N PHE A 122 1.17 -7.00 -4.47
CA PHE A 122 0.34 -6.33 -3.47
C PHE A 122 0.55 -7.01 -2.13
N GLN A 123 1.05 -6.29 -1.14
CA GLN A 123 1.10 -6.76 0.23
C GLN A 123 -0.20 -6.40 0.91
N LEU A 124 -1.05 -7.40 1.13
CA LEU A 124 -2.31 -7.29 1.84
C LEU A 124 -2.09 -7.51 3.34
N VAL A 125 -2.85 -6.79 4.15
CA VAL A 125 -2.89 -6.94 5.61
C VAL A 125 -4.34 -7.20 6.01
N TYR A 126 -4.56 -8.13 6.93
CA TYR A 126 -5.88 -8.31 7.54
C TYR A 126 -6.09 -7.25 8.61
N CYS A 127 -7.10 -6.40 8.44
CA CYS A 127 -7.43 -5.33 9.36
C CYS A 127 -8.72 -5.67 10.13
N VAL A 128 -8.75 -5.32 11.42
CA VAL A 128 -9.93 -5.42 12.28
C VAL A 128 -10.46 -4.02 12.62
N ASN A 129 -11.77 -3.89 12.78
CA ASN A 129 -12.48 -2.65 13.11
C ASN A 129 -12.25 -1.45 12.16
N ASP A 130 -11.82 -1.69 10.92
CA ASP A 130 -11.61 -0.64 9.91
C ASP A 130 -12.94 -0.11 9.35
N LYS A 131 -13.54 0.84 10.08
CA LYS A 131 -14.82 1.48 9.73
C LYS A 131 -14.82 2.11 8.34
N GLU A 132 -13.70 2.67 7.88
CA GLU A 132 -13.62 3.36 6.60
C GLU A 132 -13.37 2.43 5.41
N GLY A 133 -12.93 1.20 5.65
CA GLY A 133 -12.85 0.14 4.64
C GLY A 133 -14.00 -0.87 4.67
N GLY A 134 -14.97 -0.71 5.60
CA GLY A 134 -16.17 -1.56 5.68
C GLY A 134 -16.15 -2.65 6.76
N GLY A 135 -15.28 -2.54 7.77
CA GLY A 135 -15.18 -3.46 8.91
C GLY A 135 -13.98 -4.40 8.82
N ASP A 136 -14.10 -5.61 9.37
CA ASP A 136 -13.02 -6.60 9.39
C ASP A 136 -12.76 -7.14 7.97
N GLY A 137 -11.50 -7.20 7.55
CA GLY A 137 -11.15 -7.74 6.25
C GLY A 137 -9.76 -7.38 5.75
N TRP A 138 -9.41 -7.94 4.58
CA TRP A 138 -8.15 -7.66 3.91
C TRP A 138 -8.14 -6.26 3.29
N ARG A 139 -6.99 -5.59 3.35
CA ARG A 139 -6.71 -4.27 2.75
C ARG A 139 -5.33 -4.26 2.09
N ILE A 140 -5.13 -3.41 1.08
CA ILE A 140 -3.80 -3.17 0.51
C ILE A 140 -2.95 -2.40 1.52
N GLY A 141 -1.91 -3.05 2.06
CA GLY A 141 -0.89 -2.46 2.92
C GLY A 141 0.29 -1.86 2.16
N GLU A 142 0.66 -2.43 1.01
CA GLU A 142 1.66 -1.88 0.08
C GLU A 142 1.36 -2.32 -1.37
N VAL A 143 1.68 -1.48 -2.35
CA VAL A 143 1.86 -1.84 -3.77
C VAL A 143 3.35 -1.76 -4.11
N THR A 144 3.92 -2.86 -4.62
CA THR A 144 5.36 -2.97 -4.91
C THR A 144 5.61 -3.68 -6.24
N VAL A 145 6.87 -3.83 -6.64
CA VAL A 145 7.26 -4.50 -7.88
C VAL A 145 7.44 -6.00 -7.63
N ALA A 146 6.88 -6.85 -8.51
CA ALA A 146 7.11 -8.28 -8.46
C ALA A 146 8.54 -8.62 -8.91
N GLU A 147 9.37 -9.09 -7.98
CA GLU A 147 10.76 -9.47 -8.26
C GLU A 147 10.81 -10.75 -9.10
N LYS A 148 11.36 -10.67 -10.31
CA LYS A 148 11.61 -11.85 -11.16
C LYS A 148 13.02 -12.40 -10.88
N PRO A 149 13.22 -13.72 -10.75
CA PRO A 149 12.25 -14.80 -10.98
C PRO A 149 11.40 -15.19 -9.76
N CYS A 150 11.71 -14.72 -8.56
CA CYS A 150 11.12 -15.20 -7.31
C CYS A 150 10.47 -14.05 -6.51
N PRO A 151 9.18 -13.70 -6.75
CA PRO A 151 8.56 -12.53 -6.12
C PRO A 151 8.37 -12.67 -4.61
N PHE A 152 8.51 -13.89 -4.09
CA PHE A 152 8.41 -14.22 -2.66
C PHE A 152 9.77 -14.33 -1.96
N SER A 153 10.91 -14.05 -2.60
CA SER A 153 12.23 -14.18 -1.95
C SER A 153 12.38 -13.28 -0.71
N GLN A 154 11.94 -12.02 -0.79
CA GLN A 154 11.96 -11.10 0.35
C GLN A 154 10.82 -11.36 1.36
N PHE A 155 9.63 -11.70 0.86
CA PHE A 155 8.43 -11.89 1.70
C PHE A 155 8.39 -13.26 2.41
N GLY A 156 9.01 -14.30 1.84
CA GLY A 156 8.89 -15.67 2.30
C GLY A 156 7.44 -16.17 2.30
N GLY A 157 7.05 -16.88 3.37
CA GLY A 157 5.66 -17.23 3.63
C GLY A 157 5.24 -18.65 3.24
N ALA A 158 3.98 -18.94 3.50
CA ALA A 158 3.30 -20.22 3.37
C ALA A 158 2.32 -20.22 2.18
N ALA A 159 1.93 -21.39 1.69
CA ALA A 159 0.91 -21.51 0.65
C ALA A 159 -0.53 -21.37 1.21
N SER A 160 -0.71 -21.54 2.51
CA SER A 160 -2.01 -21.37 3.19
C SER A 160 -1.89 -20.57 4.49
N ILE A 161 -3.01 -19.99 4.94
CA ILE A 161 -3.10 -19.27 6.22
C ILE A 161 -2.80 -20.20 7.39
N ALA A 162 -3.34 -21.42 7.40
CA ALA A 162 -3.09 -22.41 8.46
C ALA A 162 -1.60 -22.76 8.58
N GLU A 163 -0.91 -22.95 7.47
CA GLU A 163 0.55 -23.19 7.45
C GLU A 163 1.33 -21.94 7.91
N ALA A 164 0.86 -20.73 7.60
CA ALA A 164 1.46 -19.47 8.10
C ALA A 164 1.33 -19.33 9.63
N GLU A 165 0.17 -19.69 10.20
CA GLU A 165 -0.05 -19.70 11.64
C GLU A 165 0.76 -20.79 12.35
N SER A 166 0.88 -21.99 11.76
CA SER A 166 1.75 -23.05 12.29
C SER A 166 3.21 -22.61 12.33
N LYS A 167 3.73 -22.04 11.25
CA LYS A 167 5.11 -21.51 11.17
C LYS A 167 5.41 -20.41 12.19
N HIS A 168 4.41 -19.64 12.60
CA HIS A 168 4.53 -18.62 13.65
C HIS A 168 4.62 -19.28 15.04
N LYS A 169 3.73 -20.21 15.37
CA LYS A 169 3.76 -20.99 16.62
C LYS A 169 5.05 -21.82 16.77
N ASP A 170 5.56 -22.37 15.68
CA ASP A 170 6.84 -23.11 15.64
C ASP A 170 8.04 -22.17 15.88
N LYS A 171 7.91 -20.88 15.56
CA LYS A 171 8.94 -19.87 15.84
C LYS A 171 8.93 -19.49 17.32
N ASP A 172 7.76 -19.19 17.89
CA ASP A 172 7.59 -18.85 19.31
C ASP A 172 7.99 -19.99 20.25
N THR A 173 7.70 -21.24 19.87
CA THR A 173 8.11 -22.40 20.66
C THR A 173 9.62 -22.63 20.62
N LYS A 174 10.28 -22.40 19.48
CA LYS A 174 11.75 -22.49 19.39
C LYS A 174 12.48 -21.38 20.15
N SER A 175 11.97 -20.15 20.16
CA SER A 175 12.53 -19.07 21.00
C SER A 175 12.25 -19.25 22.49
N SER A 176 11.23 -20.04 22.86
CA SER A 176 10.94 -20.42 24.24
C SER A 176 11.85 -21.56 24.74
N ASP A 177 12.17 -22.55 23.90
CA ASP A 177 12.97 -23.71 24.29
C ASP A 177 14.48 -23.38 24.47
N THR A 178 14.98 -22.32 23.81
CA THR A 178 16.33 -21.77 24.07
C THR A 178 16.50 -21.15 25.46
N LEU A 179 15.43 -20.99 26.25
CA LEU A 179 15.48 -20.47 27.62
C LEU A 179 15.47 -21.57 28.71
N ARG A 180 15.82 -22.81 28.37
CA ARG A 180 15.91 -23.93 29.35
C ARG A 180 17.22 -24.71 29.32
N VAL A 181 18.34 -24.04 29.65
CA VAL A 181 19.55 -24.73 30.14
C VAL A 181 19.77 -24.43 31.62
N ASN A 182 19.13 -25.22 32.48
CA ASN A 182 19.53 -25.32 33.89
C ASN A 182 20.82 -26.14 33.99
N GLY A 183 21.96 -25.45 34.00
CA GLY A 183 23.18 -25.89 34.70
C GLY A 183 23.68 -27.32 34.44
N ALA A 184 24.02 -27.66 33.19
CA ALA A 184 24.91 -28.78 32.90
C ALA A 184 25.84 -28.44 31.74
N VAL A 185 27.16 -28.56 31.96
CA VAL A 185 28.17 -28.34 30.92
C VAL A 185 28.08 -29.45 29.87
N ALA A 186 27.46 -29.13 28.73
CA ALA A 186 27.56 -29.93 27.52
C ALA A 186 28.57 -29.27 26.58
N LYS A 187 29.68 -29.98 26.32
CA LYS A 187 30.73 -29.53 25.41
C LYS A 187 30.29 -29.74 23.96
N SER A 188 29.69 -28.73 23.34
CA SER A 188 29.44 -28.71 21.89
C SER A 188 30.72 -28.31 21.15
N THR A 189 31.26 -29.25 20.38
CA THR A 189 32.13 -28.90 19.26
C THR A 189 31.26 -28.53 18.06
N GLN A 190 31.45 -27.30 17.57
CA GLN A 190 31.51 -26.97 16.16
C GLN A 190 30.23 -27.12 15.31
N ASP A 191 29.63 -25.98 14.96
CA ASP A 191 29.52 -25.61 13.55
C ASP A 191 29.70 -24.09 13.41
N ASP A 192 30.40 -23.64 12.36
CA ASP A 192 30.80 -22.24 12.18
C ASP A 192 29.76 -21.48 11.34
N ASN A 193 28.98 -20.58 11.95
CA ASN A 193 28.39 -19.35 11.36
C ASN A 193 27.34 -18.74 12.32
N ASP A 194 27.80 -17.89 13.24
CA ASP A 194 27.14 -16.66 13.71
C ASP A 194 28.17 -15.99 14.67
N ASP A 195 28.68 -14.81 14.33
CA ASP A 195 29.79 -14.10 15.03
C ASP A 195 29.32 -12.75 15.63
N ASP A 196 27.99 -12.53 15.64
CA ASP A 196 27.33 -11.26 16.02
C ASP A 196 26.53 -11.37 17.35
N ASP A 197 26.07 -12.55 17.74
CA ASP A 197 25.34 -12.82 18.98
C ASP A 197 26.28 -13.01 20.19
N ASP A 198 27.47 -13.56 19.96
CA ASP A 198 28.57 -13.62 20.93
C ASP A 198 29.01 -12.23 21.43
N TYR A 199 28.81 -11.16 20.64
CA TYR A 199 29.15 -9.79 21.04
C TYR A 199 28.30 -9.30 22.23
N TRP A 200 27.00 -9.63 22.25
CA TRP A 200 26.09 -9.25 23.32
C TRP A 200 26.12 -10.23 24.49
N ALA A 201 26.30 -11.53 24.24
CA ALA A 201 26.48 -12.54 25.30
C ALA A 201 27.66 -12.21 26.24
N ARG A 202 28.70 -11.54 25.72
CA ARG A 202 29.86 -11.07 26.50
C ARG A 202 29.53 -9.97 27.52
N TYR A 203 28.46 -9.19 27.32
CA TYR A 203 28.02 -8.21 28.33
C TYR A 203 27.36 -8.91 29.52
N ASP A 204 26.53 -9.92 29.28
CA ASP A 204 25.86 -10.70 30.32
C ASP A 204 26.85 -11.63 31.06
N ALA A 205 27.89 -12.08 30.34
CA ALA A 205 29.04 -12.79 30.92
C ALA A 205 30.00 -11.89 31.73
N THR A 206 29.75 -10.58 31.86
CA THR A 206 30.52 -9.77 32.82
C THR A 206 30.14 -10.21 34.24
N PRO A 207 31.08 -10.73 35.06
CA PRO A 207 30.78 -10.97 36.46
C PRO A 207 30.40 -9.63 37.08
N ALA A 208 29.32 -9.58 37.86
CA ALA A 208 28.83 -8.37 38.54
C ALA A 208 29.87 -7.84 39.56
N ARG A 209 30.90 -7.20 39.02
CA ARG A 209 32.10 -6.72 39.69
C ARG A 209 32.21 -5.24 39.40
N THR A 210 31.22 -4.50 39.90
CA THR A 210 31.29 -3.04 40.01
C THR A 210 32.62 -2.67 40.67
N PRO A 211 33.42 -1.76 40.09
CA PRO A 211 34.70 -1.34 40.67
C PRO A 211 34.52 -0.39 41.87
N ALA A 212 33.47 -0.60 42.68
CA ALA A 212 33.10 0.19 43.84
C ALA A 212 33.99 -0.07 45.08
N ASN A 213 35.24 -0.50 44.88
CA ASN A 213 36.21 -0.71 45.97
C ASN A 213 37.62 -0.16 45.68
N ASN A 214 37.76 0.70 44.67
CA ASN A 214 38.86 1.66 44.67
C ASN A 214 38.53 2.77 45.68
N ARG A 215 38.81 2.48 46.95
CA ARG A 215 38.88 3.50 48.01
C ARG A 215 39.82 4.62 47.56
N SER A 216 39.29 5.79 47.28
CA SER A 216 40.05 7.04 47.41
C SER A 216 40.68 7.09 48.81
N PRO A 217 41.89 7.65 48.97
CA PRO A 217 42.56 7.68 50.26
C PRO A 217 41.79 8.58 51.22
N ALA A 218 41.03 7.97 52.13
CA ALA A 218 40.49 8.69 53.28
C ALA A 218 41.65 9.07 54.21
N LEU A 219 41.66 10.33 54.68
CA LEU A 219 42.40 10.65 55.89
C LEU A 219 41.80 9.83 57.05
N ASN A 220 42.66 9.19 57.83
CA ASN A 220 42.25 8.32 58.92
C ASN A 220 41.47 9.05 60.01
N THR A 221 40.40 8.42 60.52
CA THR A 221 40.16 8.33 61.96
C THR A 221 39.65 6.93 62.35
N SER A 222 40.20 6.41 63.44
CA SER A 222 39.75 5.23 64.23
C SER A 222 38.26 5.31 64.60
N SER A 223 37.51 4.25 64.91
CA SER A 223 37.72 2.85 65.37
C SER A 223 36.33 2.17 65.34
N GLY A 224 36.09 0.87 65.30
CA GLY A 224 36.83 -0.36 65.59
C GLY A 224 35.83 -1.46 66.00
N ALA A 225 36.20 -2.74 65.83
CA ALA A 225 35.49 -3.96 66.30
C ALA A 225 34.10 -4.33 65.71
N GLY A 226 33.91 -5.64 65.42
CA GLY A 226 32.60 -6.30 65.40
C GLY A 226 32.05 -6.77 64.04
N ALA A 227 32.10 -8.08 63.79
CA ALA A 227 31.12 -8.80 62.96
C ALA A 227 30.05 -9.42 63.92
N PRO A 228 28.89 -9.97 63.46
CA PRO A 228 28.52 -10.35 62.09
C PRO A 228 27.03 -10.08 61.67
N SER A 229 26.66 -10.65 60.51
CA SER A 229 25.34 -11.22 60.13
C SER A 229 24.09 -10.34 59.86
N GLN A 230 23.55 -10.58 58.65
CA GLN A 230 22.13 -10.71 58.25
C GLN A 230 21.15 -9.51 58.22
N GLN A 231 20.49 -9.44 57.06
CA GLN A 231 19.11 -8.98 56.77
C GLN A 231 18.74 -7.48 56.82
N SER A 232 18.47 -7.00 55.60
CA SER A 232 17.24 -6.26 55.21
C SER A 232 17.11 -4.75 55.50
N SER A 233 16.18 -4.17 54.75
CA SER A 233 15.74 -2.76 54.65
C SER A 233 16.79 -1.73 54.20
N GLY A 234 16.40 -0.92 53.20
CA GLY A 234 17.27 0.07 52.61
C GLY A 234 17.36 1.33 53.46
N LEU A 235 18.58 1.80 53.68
CA LEU A 235 18.84 3.23 53.86
C LEU A 235 19.32 3.78 52.52
N ARG A 236 18.41 4.41 51.78
CA ARG A 236 18.83 5.42 50.81
C ARG A 236 19.47 6.55 51.60
N SER A 237 20.58 7.10 51.10
CA SER A 237 21.18 8.27 51.73
C SER A 237 20.26 9.47 51.49
N ALA A 238 20.09 10.36 52.48
CA ALA A 238 19.26 11.57 52.29
C ALA A 238 19.72 12.39 51.06
N ALA A 239 21.02 12.39 50.76
CA ALA A 239 21.59 13.04 49.59
C ALA A 239 21.21 12.38 48.24
N GLU A 240 20.76 11.13 48.22
CA GLU A 240 20.22 10.47 47.02
C GLU A 240 18.74 10.80 46.83
N ASP A 241 17.94 10.84 47.91
CA ASP A 241 16.54 11.25 47.81
C ASP A 241 16.41 12.75 47.47
N ASP A 242 17.29 13.62 47.97
CA ASP A 242 17.41 15.03 47.52
C ASP A 242 17.73 15.15 46.02
N TYR A 243 18.53 14.23 45.47
CA TYR A 243 18.89 14.21 44.04
C TYR A 243 17.72 13.76 43.15
N PHE A 244 16.90 12.81 43.62
CA PHE A 244 15.69 12.39 42.89
C PHE A 244 14.55 13.41 43.01
N ALA A 245 14.41 14.09 44.15
CA ALA A 245 13.42 15.15 44.36
C ALA A 245 13.54 16.29 43.33
N GLN A 246 14.76 16.58 42.85
CA GLN A 246 15.00 17.62 41.82
C GLN A 246 14.33 17.32 40.47
N TYR A 247 13.87 16.09 40.23
CA TYR A 247 13.13 15.69 39.02
C TYR A 247 11.61 15.57 39.22
N ASP A 248 11.12 15.61 40.46
CA ASP A 248 9.68 15.46 40.79
C ASP A 248 8.88 16.73 40.41
N ASP A 249 9.54 17.89 40.42
CA ASP A 249 9.00 19.18 39.94
C ASP A 249 8.91 19.27 38.39
N VAL A 250 9.49 18.31 37.65
CA VAL A 250 9.46 18.31 36.18
C VAL A 250 8.18 17.63 35.69
N GLN A 251 7.09 18.39 35.67
CA GLN A 251 5.86 17.97 35.01
C GLN A 251 6.13 17.68 33.52
N PRO A 252 5.59 16.58 32.96
CA PRO A 252 5.56 16.40 31.51
C PRO A 252 4.81 17.57 30.88
N VAL A 253 5.40 18.23 29.86
CA VAL A 253 4.76 19.35 29.17
C VAL A 253 3.59 18.84 28.32
N MET A 254 2.42 18.81 28.96
CA MET A 254 1.09 18.57 28.40
C MET A 254 0.15 19.63 28.98
N ASP A 255 0.58 20.89 28.90
CA ASP A 255 -0.30 22.05 29.04
C ASP A 255 -0.26 22.85 27.74
N ASN A 256 -1.41 22.91 27.08
CA ASN A 256 -1.64 23.61 25.83
C ASN A 256 -2.56 24.83 26.05
N HIS A 257 -2.67 25.35 27.29
CA HIS A 257 -3.37 26.59 27.55
C HIS A 257 -2.65 27.80 26.96
N ASP A 258 -3.05 28.15 25.75
CA ASP A 258 -2.84 29.48 25.19
C ASP A 258 -3.93 30.43 25.74
N PRO A 259 -3.60 31.51 26.48
CA PRO A 259 -4.59 32.49 26.96
C PRO A 259 -5.35 33.19 25.82
N ASP A 260 -4.92 33.04 24.57
CA ASP A 260 -5.56 33.61 23.37
C ASP A 260 -6.86 32.89 22.96
N GLU A 261 -7.07 31.61 23.34
CA GLU A 261 -8.31 30.87 22.99
C GLU A 261 -9.55 31.35 23.78
N GLU A 262 -9.37 31.79 25.04
CA GLU A 262 -10.50 32.17 25.91
C GLU A 262 -11.17 33.48 25.46
N ALA A 263 -10.45 34.31 24.70
CA ALA A 263 -11.00 35.49 24.03
C ALA A 263 -11.95 35.16 22.86
N GLN A 264 -11.79 33.98 22.23
CA GLN A 264 -12.62 33.57 21.09
C GLN A 264 -13.91 32.85 21.55
N ALA A 265 -13.86 32.12 22.66
CA ALA A 265 -15.03 31.50 23.27
C ALA A 265 -16.05 32.54 23.79
N ALA A 266 -15.58 33.66 24.33
CA ALA A 266 -16.44 34.72 24.89
C ALA A 266 -17.24 35.52 23.83
N GLN A 267 -16.97 35.34 22.54
CA GLN A 267 -17.57 36.14 21.45
C GLN A 267 -18.70 35.42 20.68
N LEU A 268 -19.06 34.19 21.07
CA LEU A 268 -20.11 33.39 20.42
C LEU A 268 -21.45 33.33 21.17
N ASP A 269 -21.53 33.91 22.38
CA ASP A 269 -22.77 33.94 23.16
C ASP A 269 -23.55 35.26 22.92
N LEU A 270 -24.40 35.28 21.90
CA LEU A 270 -25.48 36.26 21.79
C LEU A 270 -26.77 35.63 21.24
N PRO A 271 -27.91 35.70 21.96
CA PRO A 271 -29.06 34.84 21.68
C PRO A 271 -29.99 35.34 20.57
N LEU A 272 -30.55 34.34 19.89
CA LEU A 272 -31.72 34.33 19.01
C LEU A 272 -32.78 35.44 19.26
N GLY A 273 -33.14 36.24 18.24
CA GLY A 273 -34.38 37.02 18.31
C GLY A 273 -34.65 38.11 17.26
N PHE A 274 -35.80 37.99 16.60
CA PHE A 274 -36.62 39.02 15.94
C PHE A 274 -36.44 39.44 14.47
N GLN A 275 -37.60 39.38 13.81
CA GLN A 275 -37.96 39.66 12.42
C GLN A 275 -38.03 41.18 12.09
N GLN A 276 -37.96 41.55 10.80
CA GLN A 276 -39.12 41.94 9.93
C GLN A 276 -38.85 43.06 8.88
N LYS A 277 -39.29 42.79 7.64
CA LYS A 277 -39.92 43.69 6.63
C LYS A 277 -39.13 44.71 5.77
N ASN A 278 -39.22 44.44 4.45
CA ASN A 278 -39.65 45.31 3.32
C ASN A 278 -38.92 46.62 2.95
N SER A 279 -38.44 46.70 1.69
CA SER A 279 -38.97 47.55 0.57
C SER A 279 -37.97 47.54 -0.62
N THR A 280 -38.26 46.97 -1.80
CA THR A 280 -39.03 47.48 -2.97
C THR A 280 -38.50 48.76 -3.67
N VAL A 281 -37.72 48.59 -4.76
CA VAL A 281 -37.67 49.45 -5.99
C VAL A 281 -37.24 48.52 -7.14
N SER A 282 -38.14 47.99 -7.97
CA SER A 282 -38.73 48.58 -9.20
C SER A 282 -37.85 48.50 -10.46
N ARG A 283 -38.33 47.66 -11.38
CA ARG A 283 -37.96 47.52 -12.80
C ARG A 283 -38.60 48.65 -13.62
N HIS A 284 -37.95 49.12 -14.69
CA HIS A 284 -38.66 49.75 -15.81
C HIS A 284 -38.00 49.44 -17.15
N GLU A 285 -38.84 49.49 -18.19
CA GLU A 285 -38.62 48.97 -19.55
C GLU A 285 -38.84 50.12 -20.58
N SER A 286 -38.85 49.81 -21.89
CA SER A 286 -39.19 50.69 -23.04
C SER A 286 -38.10 51.68 -23.55
N GLU A 287 -37.95 51.98 -24.86
CA GLU A 287 -38.50 51.35 -26.08
C GLU A 287 -37.69 51.71 -27.36
N ARG A 288 -38.20 51.36 -28.56
CA ARG A 288 -37.53 51.32 -29.88
C ARG A 288 -37.45 52.68 -30.64
N VAL A 289 -36.58 52.69 -31.67
CA VAL A 289 -36.52 53.50 -32.94
C VAL A 289 -35.13 54.17 -33.14
N GLY A 290 -34.50 54.18 -34.32
CA GLY A 290 -34.76 53.42 -35.57
C GLY A 290 -34.28 54.09 -36.87
N ILE A 291 -33.50 53.36 -37.69
CA ILE A 291 -33.08 53.63 -39.10
C ILE A 291 -32.18 54.88 -39.34
N GLN A 292 -30.93 54.70 -39.80
CA GLN A 292 -30.37 55.09 -41.14
C GLN A 292 -28.83 55.25 -41.18
N GLN A 293 -28.24 54.72 -42.27
CA GLN A 293 -26.91 54.89 -42.89
C GLN A 293 -25.88 55.92 -42.35
N GLY A 294 -24.58 55.54 -42.32
CA GLY A 294 -23.48 56.52 -42.34
C GLY A 294 -22.08 56.03 -41.91
N LEU A 295 -21.28 55.60 -42.89
CA LEU A 295 -19.81 55.44 -42.90
C LEU A 295 -18.97 56.00 -41.70
N SER A 296 -18.11 55.17 -41.10
CA SER A 296 -16.63 55.27 -41.26
C SER A 296 -15.87 54.26 -40.39
N ASN A 297 -14.70 53.81 -40.88
CA ASN A 297 -13.77 52.97 -40.15
C ASN A 297 -12.96 53.78 -39.14
N ALA A 298 -12.95 53.39 -37.87
CA ALA A 298 -11.74 53.35 -37.03
C ALA A 298 -11.99 52.58 -35.71
N GLU A 299 -11.11 51.61 -35.44
CA GLU A 299 -10.73 51.11 -34.10
C GLU A 299 -11.71 50.23 -33.28
N ILE A 300 -11.08 49.36 -32.47
CA ILE A 300 -11.65 48.49 -31.42
C ILE A 300 -12.49 47.27 -31.89
N ALA A 301 -11.80 46.21 -32.31
CA ALA A 301 -12.27 44.83 -32.10
C ALA A 301 -11.13 43.79 -32.10
N LEU A 302 -10.73 43.38 -30.88
CA LEU A 302 -10.38 42.01 -30.48
C LEU A 302 -9.31 41.24 -31.30
N GLN A 303 -8.09 41.21 -30.76
CA GLN A 303 -7.06 40.25 -31.13
C GLN A 303 -7.43 38.84 -30.67
N HIS A 304 -7.58 37.90 -31.60
CA HIS A 304 -7.52 36.45 -31.33
C HIS A 304 -6.42 35.86 -32.22
N PRO A 305 -5.50 35.03 -31.71
CA PRO A 305 -4.46 34.43 -32.54
C PRO A 305 -5.06 33.39 -33.50
N ARG A 306 -4.93 33.63 -34.81
CA ARG A 306 -4.99 32.56 -35.82
C ARG A 306 -3.59 31.95 -35.97
N PRO A 307 -3.44 30.62 -36.02
CA PRO A 307 -2.27 30.02 -36.64
C PRO A 307 -2.34 30.23 -38.16
N ASP A 308 -1.21 30.60 -38.77
CA ASP A 308 -1.09 30.78 -40.21
C ASP A 308 -1.16 29.45 -41.00
N SER A 309 -1.48 29.58 -42.28
CA SER A 309 -1.83 28.47 -43.16
C SER A 309 -0.61 27.80 -43.83
N SER A 310 -0.77 26.48 -44.06
CA SER A 310 -0.35 25.76 -45.28
C SER A 310 1.13 25.67 -45.65
N ALA A 311 1.70 24.48 -45.42
CA ALA A 311 2.71 23.89 -46.30
C ALA A 311 2.46 22.37 -46.51
N SER A 312 1.97 22.02 -47.70
CA SER A 312 2.14 20.72 -48.39
C SER A 312 2.21 19.41 -47.57
N SER A 313 1.11 18.66 -47.45
CA SER A 313 1.11 17.19 -47.74
C SER A 313 -0.30 16.56 -47.70
N ASN A 314 -0.99 16.55 -48.84
CA ASN A 314 -2.29 15.87 -49.00
C ASN A 314 -2.21 14.32 -48.99
N GLY A 315 -1.02 13.74 -48.76
CA GLY A 315 -0.81 12.29 -48.58
C GLY A 315 -0.64 11.84 -47.13
N SER A 316 -0.39 12.75 -46.18
CA SER A 316 -0.03 12.37 -44.80
C SER A 316 -1.24 12.05 -43.92
N HIS A 317 -2.37 12.72 -44.15
CA HIS A 317 -3.56 12.54 -43.31
C HIS A 317 -4.34 11.25 -43.63
N THR A 318 -4.19 10.71 -44.84
CA THR A 318 -4.68 9.38 -45.20
C THR A 318 -3.76 8.29 -44.68
N VAL A 319 -2.43 8.48 -44.73
CA VAL A 319 -1.45 7.53 -44.18
C VAL A 319 -1.54 7.47 -42.65
N ALA A 320 -1.52 8.60 -41.94
CA ALA A 320 -1.68 8.61 -40.48
C ALA A 320 -3.02 8.01 -40.02
N LYS A 321 -4.10 8.21 -40.80
CA LYS A 321 -5.39 7.54 -40.56
C LYS A 321 -5.33 6.04 -40.89
N LEU A 322 -4.59 5.64 -41.91
CA LEU A 322 -4.35 4.22 -42.23
C LEU A 322 -3.55 3.53 -41.13
N GLU A 323 -2.48 4.16 -40.66
CA GLU A 323 -1.64 3.70 -39.54
C GLU A 323 -2.46 3.60 -38.24
N GLU A 324 -3.32 4.57 -37.96
CA GLU A 324 -4.26 4.49 -36.83
C GLU A 324 -5.26 3.32 -36.99
N THR A 325 -5.83 3.12 -38.19
CA THR A 325 -6.76 2.00 -38.43
C THR A 325 -6.06 0.64 -38.43
N ALA A 326 -4.84 0.55 -38.95
CA ALA A 326 -4.04 -0.66 -38.98
C ALA A 326 -3.58 -1.04 -37.57
N GLY A 327 -3.07 -0.09 -36.79
CA GLY A 327 -2.72 -0.31 -35.38
C GLY A 327 -3.92 -0.74 -34.53
N ARG A 328 -5.10 -0.13 -34.74
CA ARG A 328 -6.36 -0.57 -34.11
C ARG A 328 -6.77 -1.98 -34.54
N GLN A 329 -6.59 -2.35 -35.81
CA GLN A 329 -6.89 -3.70 -36.30
C GLN A 329 -5.90 -4.73 -35.74
N GLU A 330 -4.60 -4.45 -35.73
CA GLU A 330 -3.57 -5.32 -35.14
C GLU A 330 -3.80 -5.54 -33.64
N GLN A 331 -4.16 -4.50 -32.89
CA GLN A 331 -4.52 -4.60 -31.47
C GLN A 331 -5.78 -5.46 -31.26
N ASN A 332 -6.82 -5.26 -32.06
CA ASN A 332 -8.04 -6.05 -32.00
C ASN A 332 -7.79 -7.53 -32.34
N GLU A 333 -7.05 -7.79 -33.43
CA GLU A 333 -6.63 -9.15 -33.80
C GLU A 333 -5.75 -9.80 -32.73
N TYR A 334 -4.86 -9.05 -32.08
CA TYR A 334 -4.05 -9.55 -30.97
C TYR A 334 -4.92 -9.91 -29.77
N GLY A 335 -5.86 -9.05 -29.37
CA GLY A 335 -6.82 -9.32 -28.31
C GLY A 335 -7.66 -10.57 -28.58
N VAL A 336 -8.22 -10.70 -29.79
CA VAL A 336 -8.96 -11.91 -30.21
C VAL A 336 -8.08 -13.16 -30.18
N LYS A 337 -6.84 -13.10 -30.69
CA LYS A 337 -5.89 -14.23 -30.67
C LYS A 337 -5.51 -14.63 -29.23
N GLN A 338 -5.34 -13.67 -28.32
CA GLN A 338 -5.08 -13.95 -26.90
C GLN A 338 -6.32 -14.57 -26.21
N HIS A 339 -7.51 -14.01 -26.44
CA HIS A 339 -8.76 -14.55 -25.91
C HIS A 339 -8.99 -16.00 -26.38
N VAL A 340 -8.82 -16.27 -27.68
CA VAL A 340 -8.89 -17.64 -28.24
C VAL A 340 -7.82 -18.55 -27.61
N SER A 341 -6.57 -18.09 -27.45
CA SER A 341 -5.52 -18.89 -26.80
C SER A 341 -5.85 -19.22 -25.34
N ARG A 342 -6.38 -18.25 -24.58
CA ARG A 342 -6.79 -18.43 -23.18
C ARG A 342 -8.00 -19.35 -23.05
N SER A 343 -8.99 -19.22 -23.93
CA SER A 343 -10.15 -20.12 -24.00
C SER A 343 -9.75 -21.56 -24.34
N ILE A 344 -8.84 -21.79 -25.30
CA ILE A 344 -8.31 -23.14 -25.61
C ILE A 344 -7.56 -23.73 -24.41
N ARG A 345 -6.76 -22.94 -23.69
CA ARG A 345 -6.06 -23.40 -22.46
C ARG A 345 -7.03 -23.73 -21.34
N SER A 346 -8.06 -22.91 -21.12
CA SER A 346 -9.12 -23.15 -20.13
C SER A 346 -9.89 -24.44 -20.44
N LEU A 347 -10.32 -24.63 -21.69
CA LEU A 347 -10.94 -25.87 -22.16
C LEU A 347 -10.04 -27.09 -21.92
N TYR A 348 -8.75 -27.00 -22.26
CA TYR A 348 -7.80 -28.09 -21.99
C TYR A 348 -7.68 -28.42 -20.49
N MET A 349 -7.65 -27.40 -19.62
CA MET A 349 -7.59 -27.62 -18.17
C MET A 349 -8.87 -28.26 -17.62
N LEU A 350 -10.05 -27.89 -18.12
CA LEU A 350 -11.32 -28.52 -17.78
C LEU A 350 -11.40 -29.97 -18.27
N SER A 351 -10.97 -30.24 -19.50
CA SER A 351 -10.84 -31.59 -20.06
C SER A 351 -9.88 -32.45 -19.24
N LYS A 352 -8.72 -31.90 -18.85
CA LYS A 352 -7.73 -32.56 -17.99
C LYS A 352 -8.30 -32.88 -16.59
N ALA A 353 -9.06 -31.96 -15.99
CA ALA A 353 -9.76 -32.21 -14.73
C ALA A 353 -10.82 -33.33 -14.84
N SER A 354 -11.32 -33.57 -16.05
CA SER A 354 -12.27 -34.64 -16.39
C SER A 354 -11.58 -35.96 -16.81
N GLY A 355 -10.24 -36.03 -16.76
CA GLY A 355 -9.46 -37.21 -17.12
C GLY A 355 -9.15 -37.37 -18.61
N ILE A 356 -9.39 -36.35 -19.43
CA ILE A 356 -9.05 -36.36 -20.87
C ILE A 356 -7.58 -35.96 -21.04
N ASP A 357 -6.79 -36.84 -21.67
CA ASP A 357 -5.38 -36.60 -21.95
C ASP A 357 -5.18 -35.63 -23.13
N LYS A 358 -4.00 -35.01 -23.21
CA LYS A 358 -3.64 -34.02 -24.24
C LYS A 358 -3.91 -34.51 -25.67
N GLU A 359 -3.59 -35.78 -25.96
CA GLU A 359 -3.71 -36.39 -27.28
C GLU A 359 -5.18 -36.66 -27.69
N GLU A 360 -6.07 -36.77 -26.71
CA GLU A 360 -7.51 -36.92 -26.90
C GLU A 360 -8.16 -35.54 -27.05
N PHE A 361 -7.78 -34.57 -26.20
CA PHE A 361 -8.17 -33.17 -26.37
C PHE A 361 -7.77 -32.60 -27.73
N GLU A 362 -6.53 -32.87 -28.18
CA GLU A 362 -6.06 -32.44 -29.51
C GLU A 362 -6.88 -33.08 -30.65
N ARG A 363 -7.31 -34.34 -30.50
CA ARG A 363 -8.21 -35.00 -31.46
C ARG A 363 -9.61 -34.39 -31.48
N LEU A 364 -10.17 -34.08 -30.31
CA LEU A 364 -11.46 -33.41 -30.18
C LEU A 364 -11.44 -32.03 -30.86
N VAL A 365 -10.46 -31.19 -30.54
CA VAL A 365 -10.31 -29.85 -31.15
C VAL A 365 -10.12 -29.94 -32.67
N LYS A 366 -9.34 -30.92 -33.17
CA LYS A 366 -9.18 -31.13 -34.61
C LYS A 366 -10.47 -31.56 -35.30
N MET A 367 -11.28 -32.42 -34.67
CA MET A 367 -12.56 -32.86 -35.21
C MET A 367 -13.58 -31.72 -35.31
N GLU A 368 -13.67 -30.87 -34.28
CA GLU A 368 -14.56 -29.70 -34.30
C GLU A 368 -14.11 -28.64 -35.33
N LEU A 369 -12.80 -28.45 -35.53
CA LEU A 369 -12.28 -27.59 -36.61
C LEU A 369 -12.58 -28.14 -38.01
N ASP A 370 -12.51 -29.46 -38.19
CA ASP A 370 -12.87 -30.14 -39.44
C ASP A 370 -14.37 -29.95 -39.74
N LEU A 371 -15.24 -30.13 -38.73
CA LEU A 371 -16.68 -29.86 -38.83
C LEU A 371 -16.99 -28.38 -39.14
N LEU A 372 -16.28 -27.43 -38.52
CA LEU A 372 -16.43 -26.01 -38.86
C LEU A 372 -16.08 -25.75 -40.33
N SER A 373 -15.00 -26.36 -40.84
CA SER A 373 -14.59 -26.18 -42.24
C SER A 373 -15.65 -26.70 -43.24
N MET A 374 -16.35 -27.78 -42.89
CA MET A 374 -17.48 -28.30 -43.70
C MET A 374 -18.74 -27.41 -43.63
N MET A 375 -18.85 -26.53 -42.63
CA MET A 375 -19.93 -25.53 -42.54
C MET A 375 -19.60 -24.27 -43.34
N ASP A 376 -18.36 -23.79 -43.28
CA ASP A 376 -17.90 -22.63 -44.04
C ASP A 376 -17.83 -22.89 -45.56
N GLU A 377 -17.64 -24.14 -46.01
CA GLU A 377 -17.76 -24.53 -47.42
C GLU A 377 -19.22 -24.65 -47.94
N GLY A 378 -20.21 -24.39 -47.07
CA GLY A 378 -21.65 -24.49 -47.37
C GLY A 378 -22.38 -23.17 -47.67
N GLU A 379 -21.71 -22.01 -47.52
CA GLU A 379 -22.18 -20.67 -47.94
C GLU A 379 -21.54 -20.21 -49.27
#